data_AF-A0A836JZS5-F1
#
_entry.id   AF-A0A836JZS5-F1
#
_cell.length_a   1.000
_cell.length_b   1.000
_cell.length_c   1.000
_cell.angle_alpha   90.00
_cell.angle_beta   90.00
_cell.angle_gamma   90.00
#
_symmetry.space_group_name_H-M   'P 1'
#
loop_
_entity.id
_entity.type
_entity.pdbx_description
1 polymer ?
#
loop_
_entity_poly.entity_id
_entity_poly.type
_entity_poly.pdbx_seq_one_letter_code
_entity_poly.pdbx_strand_id
1 'polypeptide(L)'
;MLRMCDHRCAQKRYVLKSDCLKRGWILTSYPKTVEEFKLLDMISTPPNRVIVLKIDIQTCRKRLLNHECNFTSEHEFSCESSVTDPEYKLDVHFNNYKDIIEQDLQEYKENIDAILQYAGETASIINATDERKSVKERLEACLMRPAPSAKPRIPYPPPIIDPMDIEFDPDDEPDLSIFDDIRAPEPEYSFI
;
A
#
# COMPACT_ATOMS: atom_id res chain seq x y z
N MET A 1 2.88 13.57 -10.91
CA MET A 1 1.70 12.91 -11.50
C MET A 1 1.88 11.40 -11.35
N LEU A 2 1.30 10.83 -10.29
CA LEU A 2 1.38 9.40 -9.98
C LEU A 2 0.32 8.68 -10.83
N ARG A 3 0.71 7.60 -11.52
CA ARG A 3 -0.21 6.84 -12.37
C ARG A 3 -0.89 5.75 -11.54
N MET A 4 -2.22 5.72 -11.58
CA MET A 4 -3.05 4.67 -10.99
C MET A 4 -3.16 3.51 -11.98
N CYS A 5 -3.15 2.26 -11.51
CA CYS A 5 -3.25 1.07 -12.37
C CYS A 5 -4.33 0.10 -11.88
N ASP A 6 -5.39 -0.04 -12.69
CA ASP A 6 -6.45 -1.02 -12.54
C ASP A 6 -6.22 -2.25 -13.42
N HIS A 7 -5.26 -3.14 -13.12
CA HIS A 7 -5.22 -4.46 -13.77
C HIS A 7 -4.59 -5.57 -12.88
N ARG A 8 -5.42 -6.59 -12.61
CA ARG A 8 -5.27 -7.69 -11.63
C ARG A 8 -4.16 -8.75 -11.87
N CYS A 9 -3.33 -8.63 -12.92
CA CYS A 9 -2.31 -9.66 -13.23
C CYS A 9 -0.88 -9.11 -13.44
N ALA A 10 -0.70 -7.78 -13.46
CA ALA A 10 0.58 -7.14 -13.79
C ALA A 10 1.26 -6.41 -12.62
N GLN A 11 0.67 -6.42 -11.42
CA GLN A 11 1.08 -5.54 -10.32
C GLN A 11 2.50 -5.85 -9.79
N LYS A 12 2.91 -7.13 -9.67
CA LYS A 12 4.31 -7.47 -9.30
C LYS A 12 5.36 -7.01 -10.31
N ARG A 13 5.06 -7.12 -11.61
CA ARG A 13 5.99 -6.70 -12.69
C ARG A 13 6.10 -5.19 -12.83
N TYR A 14 5.07 -4.44 -12.44
CA TYR A 14 5.06 -2.99 -12.60
C TYR A 14 5.82 -2.25 -11.50
N VAL A 15 5.77 -2.72 -10.25
CA VAL A 15 6.51 -2.12 -9.12
C VAL A 15 8.03 -2.10 -9.37
N LEU A 16 8.54 -3.10 -10.10
CA LEU A 16 9.95 -3.21 -10.46
C LEU A 16 10.35 -2.44 -11.72
N LYS A 17 9.42 -1.69 -12.34
CA LYS A 17 9.73 -0.85 -13.50
C LYS A 17 10.57 0.35 -13.07
N SER A 18 11.54 0.75 -13.89
CA SER A 18 12.48 1.84 -13.60
C SER A 18 11.80 3.16 -13.19
N ASP A 19 10.65 3.48 -13.78
CA ASP A 19 9.87 4.67 -13.43
C ASP A 19 9.31 4.61 -12.00
N CYS A 20 8.86 3.43 -11.57
CA CYS A 20 8.30 3.19 -10.23
C CYS A 20 9.40 3.19 -9.16
N LEU A 21 10.60 2.70 -9.49
CA LEU A 21 11.76 2.79 -8.59
C LEU A 21 12.20 4.24 -8.37
N LYS A 22 12.13 5.10 -9.41
CA LYS A 22 12.51 6.52 -9.31
C LYS A 22 11.45 7.42 -8.68
N ARG A 23 10.17 7.15 -8.93
CA ARG A 23 9.05 8.04 -8.51
C ARG A 23 8.20 7.49 -7.37
N GLY A 24 8.44 6.24 -6.96
CA GLY A 24 7.54 5.50 -6.08
C GLY A 24 6.33 4.93 -6.82
N TRP A 25 5.55 4.14 -6.09
CA TRP A 25 4.37 3.46 -6.59
C TRP A 25 3.24 3.52 -5.55
N ILE A 26 2.00 3.46 -6.04
CA ILE A 26 0.79 3.31 -5.21
C ILE A 26 0.04 2.10 -5.77
N LEU A 27 -0.32 1.18 -4.89
CA LEU A 27 -1.19 0.07 -5.22
C LEU A 27 -2.57 0.31 -4.61
N THR A 28 -3.60 0.11 -5.41
CA THR A 28 -5.00 0.10 -5.00
C THR A 28 -5.56 -1.30 -5.22
N SER A 29 -6.45 -1.75 -4.33
CA SER A 29 -7.11 -3.06 -4.44
C SER A 29 -6.19 -4.29 -4.34
N TYR A 30 -4.95 -4.09 -3.90
CA TYR A 30 -3.97 -5.13 -3.58
C TYR A 30 -3.07 -4.61 -2.45
N PRO A 31 -2.74 -5.41 -1.43
CA PRO A 31 -3.10 -6.83 -1.21
C PRO A 31 -4.54 -7.01 -0.71
N LYS A 32 -5.15 -8.17 -1.03
CA LYS A 32 -6.46 -8.60 -0.50
C LYS A 32 -6.33 -9.55 0.69
N THR A 33 -5.26 -10.35 0.73
CA THR A 33 -4.96 -11.28 1.83
C THR A 33 -3.63 -10.95 2.50
N VAL A 34 -3.41 -11.52 3.69
CA VAL A 34 -2.14 -11.34 4.42
C VAL A 34 -0.99 -12.04 3.71
N GLU A 35 -1.25 -13.18 3.07
CA GLU A 35 -0.26 -13.92 2.30
C GLU A 35 0.25 -13.09 1.12
N GLU A 36 -0.66 -12.42 0.41
CA GLU A 36 -0.30 -11.47 -0.64
C GLU A 36 0.50 -10.30 -0.09
N PHE A 37 0.15 -9.80 1.09
CA PHE A 37 0.88 -8.71 1.72
C PHE A 37 2.31 -9.14 2.12
N LYS A 38 2.48 -10.33 2.68
CA LYS A 38 3.81 -10.91 2.97
C LYS A 38 4.64 -11.03 1.69
N LEU A 39 4.02 -11.49 0.60
CA LEU A 39 4.69 -11.58 -0.71
C LEU A 39 5.08 -10.20 -1.25
N LEU A 40 4.30 -9.16 -0.95
CA LEU A 40 4.62 -7.78 -1.31
C LEU A 40 5.79 -7.23 -0.49
N ASP A 41 5.94 -7.65 0.76
CA ASP A 41 7.08 -7.26 1.60
C ASP A 41 8.39 -7.95 1.20
N MET A 42 8.33 -9.09 0.50
CA MET A 42 9.52 -9.80 0.00
C MET A 42 10.15 -9.16 -1.25
N ILE A 43 9.51 -8.15 -1.85
CA ILE A 43 10.09 -7.45 -3.00
C ILE A 43 11.18 -6.47 -2.53
N SER A 44 12.05 -6.04 -3.45
CA SER A 44 13.16 -5.13 -3.12
C SER A 44 12.73 -3.77 -2.60
N THR A 45 11.50 -3.34 -2.94
CA THR A 45 10.91 -2.08 -2.48
C THR A 45 9.58 -2.38 -1.76
N PRO A 46 9.60 -2.76 -0.48
CA PRO A 46 8.36 -3.02 0.27
C PRO A 46 7.52 -1.73 0.45
N PRO A 47 6.22 -1.84 0.73
CA PRO A 47 5.35 -0.69 1.00
C PRO A 47 5.73 0.04 2.28
N ASN A 48 6.12 1.31 2.12
CA ASN A 48 6.49 2.21 3.22
C ASN A 48 5.28 2.70 4.04
N ARG A 49 4.09 2.77 3.43
CA ARG A 49 2.87 3.26 4.06
C ARG A 49 1.67 2.43 3.60
N VAL A 50 0.86 1.99 4.55
CA VAL A 50 -0.43 1.35 4.29
C VAL A 50 -1.53 2.32 4.72
N ILE A 51 -2.43 2.68 3.82
CA ILE A 51 -3.55 3.58 4.14
C ILE A 51 -4.84 2.79 4.02
N VAL A 52 -5.61 2.72 5.10
CA VAL A 52 -6.90 2.03 5.14
C VAL A 52 -8.01 3.05 5.27
N LEU A 53 -8.88 3.10 4.26
CA LEU A 53 -10.08 3.93 4.27
C LEU A 53 -11.20 3.16 4.98
N LYS A 54 -11.42 3.46 6.25
CA LYS A 54 -12.46 2.80 7.06
C LYS A 54 -13.81 3.44 6.78
N ILE A 55 -14.73 2.64 6.26
CA ILE A 55 -16.13 2.97 6.04
C ILE A 55 -16.99 1.85 6.61
N ASP A 56 -18.18 2.19 7.07
CA ASP A 56 -19.18 1.19 7.43
C ASP A 56 -19.61 0.39 6.19
N ILE A 57 -19.72 -0.94 6.34
CA ILE A 57 -20.00 -1.88 5.23
C ILE A 57 -21.36 -1.55 4.58
N GLN A 58 -22.37 -1.19 5.37
CA GLN A 58 -23.70 -0.86 4.84
C GLN A 58 -23.64 0.43 4.01
N THR A 59 -22.88 1.42 4.48
CA THR A 59 -22.65 2.66 3.75
C THR A 59 -21.85 2.41 2.46
N CYS A 60 -20.84 1.54 2.51
CA CYS A 60 -20.05 1.14 1.34
C CYS A 60 -20.92 0.46 0.28
N ARG A 61 -21.71 -0.55 0.70
CA ARG A 61 -22.67 -1.26 -0.16
C ARG A 61 -23.64 -0.31 -0.83
N LYS A 62 -24.24 0.62 -0.08
CA LYS A 62 -25.16 1.62 -0.62
C LYS A 62 -24.47 2.51 -1.67
N ARG A 63 -23.23 2.96 -1.41
CA ARG A 63 -22.48 3.80 -2.36
C ARG A 63 -22.14 3.04 -3.64
N LEU A 64 -21.73 1.77 -3.54
CA LEU A 64 -21.39 0.94 -4.71
C LEU A 64 -22.61 0.61 -5.57
N LEU A 65 -23.75 0.30 -4.96
CA LEU A 65 -25.00 0.03 -5.68
C LEU A 65 -25.58 1.30 -6.30
N ASN A 66 -25.49 2.44 -5.62
CA ASN A 66 -25.98 3.72 -6.16
C ASN A 66 -25.12 4.26 -7.31
N HIS A 67 -23.80 3.96 -7.31
CA HIS A 67 -22.90 4.39 -8.38
C HIS A 67 -23.31 3.83 -9.75
N GLU A 68 -23.70 2.55 -9.81
CA GLU A 68 -24.09 1.91 -11.07
C GLU A 68 -25.52 2.28 -11.51
N CYS A 69 -26.41 2.56 -10.54
CA CYS A 69 -27.75 3.06 -10.85
C CYS A 69 -27.68 4.40 -11.60
N ASN A 70 -26.78 5.31 -11.18
CA ASN A 70 -26.55 6.57 -11.90
C ASN A 70 -25.91 6.34 -13.28
N PHE A 71 -24.97 5.40 -13.40
CA PHE A 71 -24.33 5.10 -14.70
C PHE A 71 -25.33 4.51 -15.72
N THR A 72 -26.32 3.76 -15.23
CA THR A 72 -27.38 3.18 -16.06
C THR A 72 -28.48 4.20 -16.39
N SER A 73 -28.76 5.17 -15.50
CA SER A 73 -29.83 6.17 -15.73
C SER A 73 -29.41 7.36 -16.60
N GLU A 74 -28.13 7.68 -16.71
CA GLU A 74 -27.64 8.85 -17.49
C GLU A 74 -27.48 8.56 -18.99
N HIS A 75 -27.71 7.31 -19.41
CA HIS A 75 -27.81 6.92 -20.83
C HIS A 75 -29.25 6.53 -21.20
N GLU A 76 -30.19 7.47 -21.05
CA GLU A 76 -31.44 7.38 -21.80
C GLU A 76 -31.17 7.56 -23.30
N PHE A 77 -31.28 6.43 -24.01
CA PHE A 77 -31.75 6.26 -25.38
C PHE A 77 -31.10 7.11 -26.49
N SER A 78 -30.06 6.54 -27.11
CA SER A 78 -29.91 6.66 -28.56
C SER A 78 -29.27 5.41 -29.16
N CYS A 79 -30.06 4.34 -29.27
CA CYS A 79 -29.77 3.27 -30.21
C CYS A 79 -31.09 2.83 -30.86
N GLU A 80 -31.33 3.41 -32.03
CA GLU A 80 -32.21 2.81 -33.03
C GLU A 80 -31.66 1.42 -33.40
N SER A 81 -32.56 0.46 -33.67
CA SER A 81 -32.30 -0.89 -34.16
C SER A 81 -31.74 -1.92 -33.15
N SER A 82 -32.62 -2.66 -32.47
CA SER A 82 -33.07 -4.00 -32.92
C SER A 82 -33.81 -4.73 -31.80
N VAL A 83 -34.86 -5.46 -32.20
CA VAL A 83 -35.78 -6.21 -31.34
C VAL A 83 -35.02 -7.37 -30.68
N THR A 84 -34.59 -7.18 -29.43
CA THR A 84 -34.33 -8.28 -28.48
C THR A 84 -34.61 -7.72 -27.09
N ASP A 85 -35.53 -8.37 -26.38
CA ASP A 85 -36.09 -7.96 -25.10
C ASP A 85 -35.01 -7.51 -24.09
N PRO A 86 -34.88 -6.20 -23.80
CA PRO A 86 -33.78 -5.65 -23.01
C PRO A 86 -33.93 -5.89 -21.49
N GLU A 87 -35.13 -6.26 -21.04
CA GLU A 87 -35.48 -6.30 -19.62
C GLU A 87 -34.82 -7.48 -18.88
N TYR A 88 -34.70 -8.65 -19.52
CA TYR A 88 -34.06 -9.82 -18.89
C TYR A 88 -32.53 -9.73 -18.84
N LYS A 89 -31.90 -8.97 -19.74
CA LYS A 89 -30.42 -8.92 -19.86
C LYS A 89 -29.79 -7.89 -18.91
N LEU A 90 -30.52 -6.81 -18.61
CA LEU A 90 -30.16 -5.82 -17.59
C LEU A 90 -30.24 -6.42 -16.17
N ASP A 91 -31.27 -7.21 -15.88
CA ASP A 91 -31.48 -7.82 -14.56
C ASP A 91 -30.38 -8.84 -14.20
N VAL A 92 -29.93 -9.64 -15.18
CA VAL A 92 -28.81 -10.60 -14.97
C VAL A 92 -27.48 -9.89 -14.69
N HIS A 93 -27.20 -8.77 -15.36
CA HIS A 93 -25.97 -8.00 -15.13
C HIS A 93 -25.95 -7.37 -13.72
N PHE A 94 -27.09 -6.78 -13.32
CA PHE A 94 -27.22 -6.13 -12.02
C PHE A 94 -27.14 -7.13 -10.86
N ASN A 95 -27.79 -8.30 -10.99
CA ASN A 95 -27.72 -9.36 -9.98
C ASN A 95 -26.29 -9.91 -9.84
N ASN A 96 -25.61 -10.18 -10.97
CA ASN A 96 -24.20 -10.60 -10.93
C ASN A 96 -23.29 -9.55 -10.29
N TYR A 97 -23.50 -8.26 -10.58
CA TYR A 97 -22.69 -7.18 -9.99
C TYR A 97 -22.91 -7.03 -8.48
N LYS A 98 -24.17 -7.16 -8.02
CA LYS A 98 -24.49 -7.15 -6.60
C LYS A 98 -23.83 -8.32 -5.87
N ASP A 99 -23.83 -9.51 -6.47
CA ASP A 99 -23.18 -10.69 -5.89
C ASP A 99 -21.66 -10.52 -5.83
N ILE A 100 -21.04 -9.91 -6.86
CA ILE A 100 -19.61 -9.56 -6.86
C ILE A 100 -19.29 -8.56 -5.74
N ILE A 101 -20.09 -7.50 -5.57
CA ILE A 101 -19.88 -6.53 -4.48
C ILE A 101 -19.97 -7.22 -3.13
N GLU A 102 -20.99 -8.06 -2.92
CA GLU A 102 -21.16 -8.73 -1.63
C GLU A 102 -19.99 -9.69 -1.34
N GLN A 103 -19.50 -10.39 -2.35
CA GLN A 103 -18.32 -11.24 -2.25
C GLN A 103 -17.06 -10.41 -1.91
N ASP A 104 -16.81 -9.31 -2.61
CA ASP A 104 -15.66 -8.42 -2.34
C ASP A 104 -15.75 -7.80 -0.93
N LEU A 105 -16.94 -7.41 -0.46
CA LEU A 105 -17.16 -6.88 0.89
C LEU A 105 -16.92 -7.95 1.97
N GLN A 106 -17.33 -9.19 1.71
CA GLN A 106 -17.12 -10.32 2.60
C GLN A 106 -15.62 -10.65 2.69
N GLU A 107 -14.92 -10.74 1.56
CA GLU A 107 -13.47 -10.95 1.50
C GLU A 107 -12.71 -9.85 2.26
N TYR A 108 -13.11 -8.59 2.09
CA TYR A 108 -12.54 -7.48 2.85
C TYR A 108 -12.74 -7.65 4.36
N LYS A 109 -13.95 -7.99 4.80
CA LYS A 109 -14.28 -8.14 6.23
C LYS A 109 -13.47 -9.25 6.89
N GLU A 110 -13.23 -10.35 6.19
CA GLU A 110 -12.49 -11.50 6.71
C GLU A 110 -10.99 -11.22 6.82
N ASN A 111 -10.43 -10.46 5.87
CA ASN A 111 -8.98 -10.29 5.76
C ASN A 111 -8.44 -9.01 6.40
N ILE A 112 -9.26 -7.96 6.56
CA ILE A 112 -8.76 -6.63 6.95
C ILE A 112 -8.08 -6.61 8.32
N ASP A 113 -8.61 -7.34 9.30
CA ASP A 113 -8.06 -7.38 10.66
C ASP A 113 -6.65 -7.99 10.65
N ALA A 114 -6.48 -9.05 9.88
CA ALA A 114 -5.21 -9.73 9.74
C ALA A 114 -4.18 -8.87 8.96
N ILE A 115 -4.62 -8.11 7.95
CA ILE A 115 -3.79 -7.14 7.23
C ILE A 115 -3.35 -6.00 8.16
N LEU A 116 -4.26 -5.44 8.94
CA LEU A 116 -3.97 -4.37 9.89
C LEU A 116 -3.00 -4.83 10.98
N GLN A 117 -3.20 -6.04 11.50
CA GLN A 117 -2.30 -6.64 12.48
C GLN A 117 -0.89 -6.82 11.92
N TYR A 118 -0.77 -7.29 10.68
CA TYR A 118 0.54 -7.43 10.03
C TYR A 118 1.18 -6.08 9.69
N ALA A 119 0.39 -5.09 9.27
CA ALA A 119 0.89 -3.75 8.95
C ALA A 119 1.46 -3.02 10.18
N GLY A 120 0.88 -3.22 11.36
CA GLY A 120 1.32 -2.61 12.61
C GLY A 120 1.44 -1.09 12.50
N GLU A 121 2.61 -0.55 12.83
CA GLU A 121 2.90 0.89 12.87
C GLU A 121 2.90 1.57 11.50
N THR A 122 2.97 0.80 10.41
CA THR A 122 2.96 1.36 9.04
C THR A 122 1.56 1.67 8.52
N ALA A 123 0.52 1.20 9.21
CA ALA A 123 -0.87 1.43 8.83
C ALA A 123 -1.42 2.76 9.37
N SER A 124 -2.07 3.52 8.49
CA SER A 124 -2.81 4.73 8.82
C SER A 124 -4.28 4.52 8.46
N ILE A 125 -5.14 4.52 9.48
CA ILE A 125 -6.58 4.36 9.30
C ILE A 125 -7.22 5.74 9.15
N ILE A 126 -7.96 5.96 8.06
CA ILE A 126 -8.68 7.21 7.77
C ILE A 126 -10.17 6.91 7.73
N ASN A 127 -10.96 7.67 8.47
CA ASN A 127 -12.42 7.56 8.42
C ASN A 127 -12.95 8.17 7.10
N ALA A 128 -13.63 7.33 6.31
CA ALA A 128 -14.18 7.64 5.00
C ALA A 128 -15.73 7.69 4.95
N THR A 129 -16.38 7.78 6.11
CA THR A 129 -17.86 7.89 6.21
C THR A 129 -18.37 9.24 5.73
N ASP A 130 -17.56 10.30 5.83
CA ASP A 130 -17.95 11.67 5.45
C ASP A 130 -17.99 11.89 3.92
N GLU A 131 -18.29 13.12 3.50
CA GLU A 131 -18.26 13.55 2.11
C GLU A 131 -16.87 13.40 1.47
N ARG A 132 -16.85 13.14 0.16
CA ARG A 132 -15.63 12.96 -0.66
C ARG A 132 -14.58 14.04 -0.41
N LYS A 133 -14.98 15.30 -0.24
CA LYS A 133 -14.08 16.44 0.00
C LYS A 133 -13.31 16.28 1.31
N SER A 134 -14.00 16.05 2.41
CA SER A 134 -13.40 15.85 3.73
C SER A 134 -12.48 14.64 3.77
N VAL A 135 -12.86 13.54 3.11
CA VAL A 135 -12.03 12.33 3.02
C VAL A 135 -10.76 12.61 2.21
N LYS A 136 -10.87 13.36 1.11
CA LYS A 136 -9.73 13.76 0.28
C LYS A 136 -8.74 14.62 1.07
N GLU A 137 -9.22 15.62 1.80
CA GLU A 137 -8.37 16.48 2.64
C GLU A 137 -7.62 15.68 3.71
N ARG A 138 -8.29 14.72 4.38
CA ARG A 138 -7.63 13.82 5.34
C ARG A 138 -6.59 12.92 4.70
N LEU A 139 -6.87 12.41 3.49
CA LEU A 139 -5.93 11.60 2.74
C LEU A 139 -4.70 12.40 2.33
N GLU A 140 -4.88 13.62 1.82
CA GLU A 140 -3.80 14.53 1.48
C GLU A 140 -2.96 14.86 2.71
N ALA A 141 -3.60 15.18 3.84
CA ALA A 141 -2.88 15.42 5.10
C ALA A 141 -2.07 14.19 5.56
N CYS A 142 -2.57 12.97 5.33
CA CYS A 142 -1.85 11.73 5.63
C CYS A 142 -0.62 11.53 4.72
N LEU A 143 -0.76 11.86 3.42
CA LEU A 143 0.33 11.76 2.45
C LEU A 143 1.42 12.80 2.66
N MET A 144 1.06 14.00 3.13
CA MET A 144 2.01 15.08 3.42
C MET A 144 2.85 14.83 4.68
N ARG A 145 2.44 13.91 5.55
CA ARG A 145 3.23 13.50 6.72
C ARG A 145 4.42 12.63 6.28
N PRO A 146 5.53 12.65 7.03
CA PRO A 146 6.63 11.72 6.79
C PRO A 146 6.13 10.27 6.89
N ALA A 147 6.75 9.38 6.10
CA ALA A 147 6.45 7.96 6.17
C ALA A 147 6.68 7.43 7.60
N PRO A 148 5.86 6.49 8.09
CA PRO A 148 6.07 5.90 9.41
C PRO A 148 7.48 5.30 9.48
N SER A 149 8.26 5.67 10.50
CA SER A 149 9.59 5.11 10.74
C SER A 149 9.48 3.74 11.40
N ALA A 150 8.91 2.77 10.70
CA ALA A 150 8.79 1.41 11.18
C ALA A 150 10.01 0.58 10.76
N LYS A 151 10.43 -0.35 11.62
CA LYS A 151 11.44 -1.34 11.24
C LYS A 151 10.90 -2.21 10.08
N PRO A 152 11.76 -2.70 9.18
CA PRO A 152 11.34 -3.65 8.15
C PRO A 152 10.61 -4.83 8.79
N ARG A 153 9.40 -5.14 8.27
CA ARG A 153 8.56 -6.22 8.81
C ARG A 153 9.19 -7.59 8.59
N ILE A 154 9.97 -7.71 7.51
CA ILE A 154 10.82 -8.86 7.23
C ILE A 154 12.27 -8.43 7.49
N PRO A 155 13.00 -9.07 8.42
CA PRO A 155 14.41 -8.79 8.61
C PRO A 155 15.16 -9.21 7.36
N TYR A 156 15.79 -8.25 6.67
CA TYR A 156 16.78 -8.57 5.66
C TYR A 156 17.99 -9.19 6.37
N PRO A 157 18.57 -10.30 5.87
CA PRO A 157 19.87 -10.71 6.33
C PRO A 157 20.84 -9.53 6.11
N PRO A 158 21.78 -9.28 7.04
CA PRO A 158 22.76 -8.23 6.85
C PRO A 158 23.42 -8.44 5.48
N PRO A 159 23.61 -7.37 4.68
CA PRO A 159 24.30 -7.50 3.41
C PRO A 159 25.65 -8.19 3.67
N ILE A 160 25.96 -9.20 2.86
CA ILE A 160 27.30 -9.78 2.85
C ILE A 160 28.18 -8.71 2.21
N ILE A 161 28.79 -7.87 3.04
CA ILE A 161 29.75 -6.88 2.58
C ILE A 161 31.03 -7.65 2.27
N ASP A 162 31.40 -7.72 0.99
CA ASP A 162 32.75 -8.17 0.64
C ASP A 162 33.72 -7.07 1.09
N PRO A 163 34.70 -7.37 1.97
CA PRO A 163 35.70 -6.39 2.39
C PRO A 163 36.44 -5.72 1.23
N MET A 164 36.49 -6.37 0.06
CA MET A 164 37.12 -5.83 -1.14
C MET A 164 36.26 -4.80 -1.89
N ASP A 165 34.95 -4.76 -1.63
CA ASP A 165 34.02 -3.77 -2.19
C ASP A 165 33.91 -2.50 -1.30
N ILE A 166 34.59 -2.47 -0.15
CA ILE A 166 34.68 -1.30 0.71
C ILE A 166 35.70 -0.34 0.07
N GLU A 167 35.20 0.66 -0.65
CA GLU A 167 36.00 1.75 -1.19
C GLU A 167 36.36 2.70 -0.04
N PHE A 168 37.61 2.63 0.44
CA PHE A 168 38.14 3.59 1.41
C PHE A 168 38.44 4.89 0.66
N ASP A 169 37.73 5.97 1.00
CA ASP A 169 38.13 7.32 0.58
C ASP A 169 39.45 7.63 1.30
N PRO A 170 40.55 7.92 0.57
CA PRO A 170 41.83 8.24 1.20
C PRO A 170 41.78 9.49 2.10
N ASP A 171 40.74 10.32 1.97
CA ASP A 171 40.52 11.50 2.80
C ASP A 171 39.60 11.23 4.02
N ASP A 172 39.02 10.03 4.16
CA ASP A 172 38.25 9.67 5.36
C ASP A 172 39.20 9.49 6.56
N GLU A 173 39.07 10.36 7.57
CA GLU A 173 39.79 10.19 8.82
C GLU A 173 39.34 8.89 9.51
N PRO A 174 40.26 8.02 9.94
CA PRO A 174 39.90 6.80 10.66
C PRO A 174 39.19 7.17 11.97
N ASP A 175 38.08 6.52 12.25
CA ASP A 175 37.38 6.66 13.53
C ASP A 175 38.34 6.24 14.67
N LEU A 176 38.80 7.23 15.43
CA LEU A 176 39.79 7.02 16.49
C LEU A 176 39.26 6.14 17.63
N SER A 177 37.93 6.00 17.76
CA SER A 177 37.31 5.13 18.78
C SER A 177 37.61 3.64 18.56
N ILE A 178 37.97 3.24 17.34
CA ILE A 178 38.43 1.86 17.05
C ILE A 178 39.71 1.52 17.83
N PHE A 179 40.54 2.52 18.13
CA PHE A 179 41.77 2.30 18.87
C PHE A 179 41.57 2.27 20.39
N ASP A 180 40.39 2.63 20.91
CA ASP A 180 40.12 2.62 22.35
C ASP A 180 40.17 1.20 22.94
N ASP A 181 39.73 0.20 22.16
CA ASP A 181 39.79 -1.22 22.55
C ASP A 181 41.19 -1.84 22.42
N ILE A 182 42.08 -1.19 21.66
CA ILE A 182 43.44 -1.68 21.35
C ILE A 182 44.49 -0.98 22.21
N ARG A 183 44.24 0.29 22.58
CA ARG A 183 45.15 1.11 23.38
C ARG A 183 45.13 0.61 24.82
N ALA A 184 46.30 0.29 25.35
CA ALA A 184 46.43 -0.06 26.76
C ALA A 184 45.89 1.10 27.62
N PRO A 185 45.09 0.81 28.67
CA PRO A 185 44.53 1.86 29.53
C PRO A 185 45.67 2.69 30.14
N GLU A 186 45.50 4.01 30.12
CA GLU A 186 46.51 4.91 30.66
C GLU A 186 46.70 4.65 32.17
N PRO A 187 47.95 4.56 32.66
CA PRO A 187 48.20 4.34 34.08
C PRO A 187 47.73 5.56 34.89
N GLU A 188 46.86 5.32 35.87
CA GLU A 188 46.45 6.34 36.82
C GLU A 188 47.60 6.66 37.78
N TYR A 189 48.16 7.86 37.67
CA TYR A 189 49.10 8.38 38.65
C TYR A 189 48.35 9.17 39.72
N SER A 190 48.39 8.68 40.96
CA SER A 190 48.00 9.46 42.13
C SER A 190 49.24 10.17 42.70
N PHE A 191 49.21 11.50 42.69
CA PHE A 191 50.22 12.29 43.37
C PHE A 191 49.96 12.24 44.89
N ILE A 192 50.99 11.84 45.65
CA ILE A 192 51.01 11.80 47.13
C ILE A 192 51.32 13.19 47.68
#